data_AF-A0A9E5IWZ1-F1
#
_entry.id   AF-A0A9E5IWZ1-F1
#
_cell.length_a   1.000
_cell.length_b   1.000
_cell.length_c   1.000
_cell.angle_alpha   90.00
_cell.angle_beta   90.00
_cell.angle_gamma   90.00
#
_symmetry.space_group_name_H-M   'P 1'
#
loop_
_entity.id
_entity.type
_entity.pdbx_description
1 polymer ?
#
loop_
_entity_poly.entity_id
_entity_poly.type
_entity_poly.pdbx_seq_one_letter_code
_entity_poly.pdbx_strand_id
1 'polypeptide(L)'
;MRNRWNLLGLSVLGMVFAGMSLYLILNPERTGVVPNYRQASTQWWASQNIYEPGTHGFLYAPPFAVLFTPFNQMQPAVLGEIVWRLVGFGLFGWGLWRLAEVLNAQHGQPGKSPPAFACMVWLAVPAALASINNGQTNLPLSAVLIHLCLAIRLARWNLAAILLTLALILKPISLAPWLLAFAVFHPIRIPLLTCLLGLGITGFTHPSPTYASGQWIGFWEKLIHSYTPENLRVSDLFGLWEKAGMPNPFPLNSLTPAGFCCLPPSFQSQGESAGGMDAGSGLYRPDV
;
A
#
# COMPACT_ATOMS: atom_id res chain seq x y z
N MET A 1 37.81 0.53 -13.01
CA MET A 1 37.27 1.14 -11.76
C MET A 1 35.74 1.16 -11.65
N ARG A 2 34.98 0.76 -12.69
CA ARG A 2 33.50 0.85 -12.78
C ARG A 2 32.70 -0.10 -11.85
N ASN A 3 33.33 -0.91 -10.99
CA ASN A 3 32.64 -2.02 -10.28
C ASN A 3 32.57 -1.91 -8.75
N ARG A 4 33.47 -1.17 -8.08
CA ARG A 4 33.53 -1.17 -6.60
C ARG A 4 32.31 -0.49 -5.95
N TRP A 5 31.83 0.60 -6.53
CA TRP A 5 30.66 1.31 -6.01
C TRP A 5 29.35 0.54 -6.21
N ASN A 6 29.21 -0.18 -7.32
CA ASN A 6 28.05 -1.03 -7.54
C ASN A 6 28.04 -2.20 -6.56
N LEU A 7 29.20 -2.81 -6.32
CA LEU A 7 29.37 -3.82 -5.28
C LEU A 7 29.03 -3.27 -3.89
N LEU A 8 29.43 -2.03 -3.57
CA LEU A 8 29.04 -1.38 -2.32
C LEU A 8 27.52 -1.23 -2.20
N GLY A 9 26.85 -0.72 -3.23
CA GLY A 9 25.39 -0.60 -3.24
C GLY A 9 24.69 -1.96 -3.07
N LEU A 10 25.15 -2.98 -3.80
CA LEU A 10 24.64 -4.35 -3.65
C LEU A 10 24.91 -4.92 -2.26
N SER A 11 26.07 -4.62 -1.66
CA SER A 11 26.43 -5.06 -0.32
C SER A 11 25.51 -4.45 0.73
N VAL A 12 25.16 -3.16 0.60
CA VAL A 12 24.19 -2.50 1.49
C VAL A 12 22.82 -3.16 1.37
N LEU A 13 22.33 -3.38 0.16
CA LEU A 13 21.04 -4.07 -0.07
C LEU A 13 21.07 -5.49 0.54
N GLY A 14 22.11 -6.27 0.23
CA GLY A 14 22.26 -7.62 0.74
C GLY A 14 22.33 -7.67 2.27
N MET A 15 23.10 -6.78 2.88
CA MET A 15 23.24 -6.68 4.34
C MET A 15 21.92 -6.33 5.01
N VAL A 16 21.18 -5.35 4.50
CA VAL A 16 19.88 -4.95 5.05
C VAL A 16 18.87 -6.09 4.95
N PHE A 17 18.79 -6.74 3.78
CA PHE A 17 17.86 -7.85 3.59
C PHE A 17 18.22 -9.07 4.45
N ALA A 18 19.51 -9.42 4.53
CA ALA A 18 19.99 -10.52 5.36
C ALA A 18 19.74 -10.26 6.85
N GLY A 19 20.06 -9.05 7.33
CA GLY A 19 19.82 -8.65 8.72
C GLY A 19 18.33 -8.70 9.08
N MET A 20 17.46 -8.18 8.20
CA MET A 20 16.00 -8.26 8.38
C MET A 20 15.49 -9.70 8.40
N SER A 21 15.96 -10.53 7.48
CA SER A 21 15.55 -11.93 7.37
C SER A 21 15.97 -12.72 8.61
N LEU A 22 17.21 -12.52 9.07
CA LEU A 22 17.71 -13.11 10.32
C LEU A 22 16.87 -12.64 11.52
N TYR A 23 16.56 -11.34 11.60
CA TYR A 23 15.73 -10.80 12.67
C TYR A 23 14.34 -11.45 12.72
N LEU A 24 13.68 -11.66 11.57
CA LEU A 24 12.38 -12.34 11.49
C LEU A 24 12.47 -13.82 11.91
N ILE A 25 13.53 -14.52 11.51
CA ILE A 25 13.74 -15.92 11.90
C ILE A 25 13.90 -16.03 13.42
N LEU A 26 14.63 -15.10 14.03
CA LEU A 26 14.84 -15.06 15.47
C LEU A 26 13.62 -14.56 16.25
N ASN A 27 12.73 -13.79 15.62
CA ASN A 27 11.57 -13.16 16.24
C ASN A 27 10.30 -13.36 15.38
N PRO A 28 9.79 -14.59 15.25
CA PRO A 28 8.72 -14.93 14.30
C PRO A 28 7.37 -14.28 14.61
N GLU A 29 7.19 -13.69 15.80
CA GLU A 29 5.98 -12.94 16.15
C GLU A 29 6.01 -11.47 15.68
N ARG A 30 7.17 -10.95 15.24
CA ARG A 30 7.36 -9.56 14.82
C ARG A 30 7.18 -9.38 13.31
N THR A 31 5.98 -9.68 12.82
CA THR A 31 5.69 -9.81 11.37
C THR A 31 5.11 -8.54 10.71
N GLY A 32 5.01 -7.42 11.44
CA GLY A 32 4.47 -6.17 10.92
C GLY A 32 3.03 -6.31 10.42
N VAL A 33 2.76 -5.89 9.17
CA VAL A 33 1.39 -5.94 8.59
C VAL A 33 1.11 -7.20 7.76
N VAL A 34 2.11 -8.06 7.58
CA VAL A 34 1.99 -9.28 6.76
C VAL A 34 0.93 -10.27 7.26
N PRO A 35 0.67 -10.42 8.59
CA PRO A 35 -0.44 -11.24 9.07
C PRO A 35 -1.79 -10.87 8.48
N ASN A 36 -2.09 -9.58 8.29
CA ASN A 36 -3.36 -9.13 7.71
C ASN A 36 -3.51 -9.63 6.26
N TYR A 37 -2.40 -9.69 5.50
CA TYR A 37 -2.40 -10.21 4.13
C TYR A 37 -2.62 -11.73 4.10
N ARG A 38 -1.96 -12.45 5.01
CA ARG A 38 -2.15 -13.90 5.17
C ARG A 38 -3.56 -14.26 5.60
N GLN A 39 -4.08 -13.55 6.59
CA GLN A 39 -5.43 -13.74 7.09
C GLN A 39 -6.45 -13.51 5.98
N ALA A 40 -6.36 -12.39 5.25
CA ALA A 40 -7.25 -12.12 4.12
C ALA A 40 -7.16 -13.18 3.02
N SER A 41 -5.94 -13.64 2.68
CA SER A 41 -5.75 -14.71 1.70
C SER A 41 -6.34 -16.04 2.18
N THR A 42 -6.20 -16.37 3.46
CA THR A 42 -6.77 -17.58 4.06
C THR A 42 -8.30 -17.52 4.11
N GLN A 43 -8.86 -16.40 4.57
CA GLN A 43 -10.30 -16.16 4.64
C GLN A 43 -10.93 -16.16 3.24
N TRP A 44 -10.24 -15.61 2.24
CA TRP A 44 -10.66 -15.67 0.84
C TRP A 44 -10.95 -17.10 0.39
N TRP A 45 -9.99 -18.00 0.55
CA TRP A 45 -10.15 -19.40 0.13
C TRP A 45 -11.06 -20.22 1.05
N ALA A 46 -11.29 -19.76 2.29
CA ALA A 46 -12.23 -20.36 3.23
C ALA A 46 -13.67 -19.84 3.10
N SER A 47 -13.96 -18.98 2.11
CA SER A 47 -15.27 -18.31 1.96
C SER A 47 -15.70 -17.52 3.22
N GLN A 48 -14.74 -16.99 3.98
CA GLN A 48 -14.97 -16.15 5.16
C GLN A 48 -14.82 -14.68 4.81
N ASN A 49 -15.46 -13.78 5.55
CA ASN A 49 -15.34 -12.34 5.30
C ASN A 49 -13.89 -11.88 5.50
N ILE A 50 -13.30 -11.21 4.50
CA ILE A 50 -11.91 -10.69 4.56
C ILE A 50 -11.83 -9.28 5.15
N TYR A 51 -12.98 -8.61 5.33
CA TYR A 51 -13.06 -7.27 5.88
C TYR A 51 -13.63 -7.31 7.30
N GLU A 52 -12.75 -7.13 8.28
CA GLU A 52 -13.16 -6.94 9.68
C GLU A 52 -13.84 -5.57 9.89
N PRO A 53 -14.74 -5.41 10.87
CA PRO A 53 -15.31 -4.11 11.22
C PRO A 53 -14.25 -3.05 11.61
N GLY A 54 -14.58 -1.76 11.46
CA GLY A 54 -13.72 -0.62 11.85
C GLY A 54 -12.80 -0.10 10.75
N THR A 55 -11.76 0.66 11.10
CA THR A 55 -10.84 1.34 10.15
C THR A 55 -9.48 0.66 9.99
N HIS A 56 -9.19 -0.35 10.80
CA HIS A 56 -7.95 -1.12 10.77
C HIS A 56 -8.13 -2.47 10.06
N GLY A 57 -7.02 -3.18 9.85
CA GLY A 57 -7.00 -4.52 9.23
C GLY A 57 -6.72 -4.50 7.74
N PHE A 58 -7.40 -5.38 7.00
CA PHE A 58 -7.25 -5.51 5.55
C PHE A 58 -8.02 -4.40 4.80
N LEU A 59 -7.31 -3.62 3.99
CA LEU A 59 -7.84 -2.43 3.29
C LEU A 59 -7.60 -2.49 1.77
N TYR A 60 -7.35 -3.68 1.23
CA TYR A 60 -6.98 -3.88 -0.17
C TYR A 60 -8.15 -4.51 -0.92
N ALA A 61 -8.16 -4.33 -2.24
CA ALA A 61 -9.17 -4.95 -3.09
C ALA A 61 -9.03 -6.49 -3.09
N PRO A 62 -10.11 -7.24 -3.37
CA PRO A 62 -10.08 -8.70 -3.40
C PRO A 62 -8.95 -9.35 -4.23
N PRO A 63 -8.56 -8.82 -5.40
CA PRO A 63 -7.42 -9.35 -6.17
C PRO A 63 -6.11 -9.43 -5.38
N PHE A 64 -5.93 -8.61 -4.35
CA PHE A 64 -4.74 -8.67 -3.51
C PHE A 64 -4.68 -9.99 -2.71
N ALA A 65 -5.80 -10.46 -2.17
CA ALA A 65 -5.86 -11.71 -1.43
C ALA A 65 -5.46 -12.91 -2.32
N VAL A 66 -5.88 -12.87 -3.58
CA VAL A 66 -5.49 -13.83 -4.62
C VAL A 66 -3.99 -13.71 -4.93
N LEU A 67 -3.50 -12.50 -5.21
CA LEU A 67 -2.09 -12.24 -5.51
C LEU A 67 -1.15 -12.68 -4.39
N PHE A 68 -1.60 -12.57 -3.13
CA PHE A 68 -0.80 -12.92 -1.96
C PHE A 68 -0.80 -14.43 -1.65
N THR A 69 -1.73 -15.20 -2.24
CA THR A 69 -1.86 -16.66 -2.06
C THR A 69 -0.55 -17.46 -2.14
N PRO A 70 0.31 -17.29 -3.16
CA PRO A 70 1.56 -18.05 -3.24
C PRO A 70 2.48 -17.84 -2.03
N PHE A 71 2.51 -16.63 -1.44
CA PHE A 71 3.29 -16.36 -0.23
C PHE A 71 2.62 -16.93 1.02
N ASN A 72 1.28 -16.92 1.06
CA ASN A 72 0.50 -17.50 2.17
C ASN A 72 0.67 -19.03 2.28
N GLN A 73 0.82 -19.72 1.15
CA GLN A 73 0.96 -21.18 1.11
C GLN A 73 2.35 -21.69 1.52
N MET A 74 3.36 -20.82 1.62
CA MET A 74 4.71 -21.23 2.00
C MET A 74 4.79 -21.57 3.50
N GLN A 75 5.38 -22.72 3.81
CA GLN A 75 5.63 -23.17 5.18
C GLN A 75 7.15 -23.34 5.43
N PRO A 76 7.66 -22.93 6.60
CA PRO A 76 6.95 -22.22 7.68
C PRO A 76 6.52 -20.80 7.26
N ALA A 77 5.49 -20.22 7.89
CA ALA A 77 4.92 -18.93 7.50
C ALA A 77 5.96 -17.79 7.36
N VAL A 78 7.03 -17.83 8.15
CA VAL A 78 8.16 -16.87 8.07
C VAL A 78 8.83 -16.88 6.68
N LEU A 79 8.89 -18.04 6.00
CA LEU A 79 9.45 -18.15 4.66
C LEU A 79 8.65 -17.33 3.66
N GLY A 80 7.32 -17.44 3.68
CA GLY A 80 6.43 -16.66 2.81
C GLY A 80 6.61 -15.16 2.99
N GLU A 81 6.85 -14.72 4.22
CA GLU A 81 7.12 -13.32 4.53
C GLU A 81 8.49 -12.85 4.03
N ILE A 82 9.54 -13.66 4.23
CA ILE A 82 10.88 -13.38 3.70
C ILE A 82 10.82 -13.27 2.18
N VAL A 83 10.12 -14.18 1.49
CA VAL A 83 9.98 -14.15 0.04
C VAL A 83 9.16 -12.94 -0.42
N TRP A 84 8.07 -12.60 0.27
CA TRP A 84 7.31 -11.37 -0.01
C TRP A 84 8.19 -10.12 0.05
N ARG A 85 8.98 -10.00 1.13
CA ARG A 85 9.91 -8.87 1.32
C ARG A 85 11.05 -8.91 0.30
N LEU A 86 11.54 -10.10 -0.08
CA LEU A 86 12.56 -10.27 -1.10
C LEU A 86 12.07 -9.79 -2.46
N VAL A 87 10.84 -10.15 -2.85
CA VAL A 87 10.24 -9.70 -4.11
C VAL A 87 10.13 -8.17 -4.11
N GLY A 88 9.54 -7.57 -3.07
CA GLY A 88 9.40 -6.12 -3.00
C GLY A 88 10.74 -5.38 -2.98
N PHE A 89 11.68 -5.81 -2.14
CA PHE A 89 12.97 -5.15 -1.98
C PHE A 89 13.95 -5.43 -3.14
N GLY A 90 13.90 -6.63 -3.70
CA GLY A 90 14.65 -7.00 -4.90
C GLY A 90 14.22 -6.19 -6.12
N LEU A 91 12.91 -6.07 -6.35
CA LEU A 91 12.37 -5.19 -7.40
C LEU A 91 12.77 -3.73 -7.15
N PHE A 92 12.74 -3.27 -5.91
CA PHE A 92 13.18 -1.92 -5.57
C PHE A 92 14.66 -1.69 -5.91
N GLY A 93 15.55 -2.58 -5.47
CA GLY A 93 16.98 -2.52 -5.79
C GLY A 93 17.24 -2.58 -7.30
N TRP A 94 16.51 -3.43 -8.03
CA TRP A 94 16.59 -3.49 -9.49
C TRP A 94 16.10 -2.19 -10.15
N GLY A 95 15.04 -1.58 -9.64
CA GLY A 95 14.56 -0.26 -10.05
C GLY A 95 15.63 0.81 -9.91
N LEU A 96 16.29 0.89 -8.75
CA LEU A 96 17.39 1.83 -8.51
C LEU A 96 18.57 1.58 -9.47
N TRP A 97 18.93 0.32 -9.71
CA TRP A 97 19.97 -0.03 -10.66
C TRP A 97 19.64 0.48 -12.07
N ARG A 98 18.43 0.19 -12.55
CA ARG A 98 17.97 0.62 -13.88
C ARG A 98 17.91 2.13 -14.00
N LEU A 99 17.47 2.83 -12.94
CA LEU A 99 17.45 4.28 -12.92
C LEU A 99 18.87 4.88 -12.96
N ALA A 100 19.81 4.28 -12.23
CA ALA A 100 21.21 4.67 -12.28
C ALA A 100 21.85 4.47 -13.67
N GLU A 101 21.52 3.38 -14.36
CA GLU A 101 21.94 3.17 -15.76
C GLU A 101 21.48 4.31 -16.68
N VAL A 102 20.23 4.74 -16.50
CA VAL A 102 19.65 5.86 -17.26
C VAL A 102 20.38 7.17 -17.00
N LEU A 103 20.63 7.52 -15.74
CA LEU A 103 21.32 8.76 -15.39
C LEU A 103 22.77 8.76 -15.85
N ASN A 104 23.45 7.62 -15.74
CA ASN A 104 24.83 7.49 -16.17
C ASN A 104 24.97 7.58 -17.70
N ALA A 105 24.02 7.04 -18.46
CA ALA A 105 24.00 7.15 -19.92
C ALA A 105 23.87 8.61 -20.40
N GLN A 106 23.16 9.46 -19.67
CA GLN A 106 22.99 10.88 -20.01
C GLN A 106 24.27 11.71 -19.81
N HIS A 107 25.18 11.29 -18.92
CA HIS A 107 26.39 12.04 -18.58
C HIS A 107 27.63 11.70 -19.43
N GLY A 108 27.48 10.84 -20.46
CA GLY A 108 28.35 10.76 -21.65
C GLY A 108 29.81 10.36 -21.48
N GLN A 109 30.40 10.34 -20.28
CA GLN A 109 31.82 10.02 -20.10
C GLN A 109 32.02 8.68 -19.38
N PRO A 110 32.47 7.62 -20.09
CA PRO A 110 32.86 6.37 -19.46
C PRO A 110 34.06 6.62 -18.53
N GLY A 111 33.84 6.49 -17.22
CA GLY A 111 34.89 6.59 -16.19
C GLY A 111 34.81 7.78 -15.24
N LYS A 112 33.95 8.78 -15.50
CA LYS A 112 33.73 9.94 -14.61
C LYS A 112 32.30 10.08 -14.05
N SER A 113 31.39 9.18 -14.42
CA SER A 113 30.03 9.17 -13.88
C SER A 113 30.10 8.95 -12.36
N PRO A 114 29.48 9.82 -11.53
CA PRO A 114 29.37 9.55 -10.11
C PRO A 114 28.68 8.20 -9.88
N PRO A 115 28.91 7.52 -8.75
CA PRO A 115 28.33 6.20 -8.49
C PRO A 115 26.83 6.31 -8.20
N ALA A 116 26.03 6.68 -9.20
CA ALA A 116 24.61 7.02 -9.09
C ALA A 116 23.82 5.90 -8.39
N PHE A 117 24.12 4.64 -8.69
CA PHE A 117 23.48 3.50 -8.03
C PHE A 117 23.80 3.45 -6.54
N ALA A 118 25.07 3.59 -6.14
CA ALA A 118 25.44 3.64 -4.73
C ALA A 118 24.75 4.83 -4.05
N CYS A 119 24.87 6.04 -4.60
CA CYS A 119 24.22 7.23 -4.02
C CYS A 119 22.70 7.03 -3.84
N MET A 120 22.02 6.47 -4.84
CA MET A 120 20.59 6.13 -4.75
C MET A 120 20.31 5.12 -3.64
N VAL A 121 21.09 4.04 -3.54
CA VAL A 121 20.94 3.04 -2.47
C VAL A 121 21.13 3.69 -1.10
N TRP A 122 22.18 4.49 -0.93
CA TRP A 122 22.48 5.18 0.33
C TRP A 122 21.39 6.15 0.77
N LEU A 123 20.74 6.83 -0.18
CA LEU A 123 19.63 7.75 0.12
C LEU A 123 18.29 7.02 0.30
N ALA A 124 18.01 6.02 -0.52
CA ALA A 124 16.69 5.43 -0.63
C ALA A 124 16.49 4.25 0.35
N VAL A 125 17.54 3.51 0.70
CA VAL A 125 17.42 2.38 1.65
C VAL A 125 17.00 2.84 3.05
N PRO A 126 17.57 3.90 3.66
CA PRO A 126 17.10 4.39 4.96
C PRO A 126 15.61 4.75 4.96
N ALA A 127 15.12 5.40 3.90
CA ALA A 127 13.71 5.72 3.74
C ALA A 127 12.83 4.46 3.58
N ALA A 128 13.38 3.40 2.97
CA ALA A 128 12.70 2.13 2.79
C ALA A 128 12.72 1.23 4.04
N LEU A 129 13.56 1.49 5.05
CA LEU A 129 13.74 0.63 6.23
C LEU A 129 12.44 0.39 7.01
N ALA A 130 11.60 1.40 7.16
CA ALA A 130 10.32 1.24 7.84
C ALA A 130 9.36 0.33 7.05
N SER A 131 9.33 0.47 5.71
CA SER A 131 8.47 -0.34 4.86
C SER A 131 8.97 -1.78 4.75
N ILE A 132 10.28 -1.98 4.58
CA ILE A 132 10.87 -3.32 4.55
C ILE A 132 10.69 -4.02 5.89
N ASN A 133 10.86 -3.34 7.02
CA ASN A 133 10.75 -3.92 8.38
C ASN A 133 9.32 -4.30 8.75
N ASN A 134 8.33 -3.57 8.24
CA ASN A 134 6.92 -3.89 8.47
C ASN A 134 6.31 -4.82 7.41
N GLY A 135 7.03 -5.12 6.31
CA GLY A 135 6.51 -5.93 5.20
C GLY A 135 5.38 -5.25 4.42
N GLN A 136 5.31 -3.92 4.47
CA GLN A 136 4.25 -3.12 3.86
C GLN A 136 4.33 -3.10 2.33
N THR A 137 3.18 -2.96 1.68
CA THR A 137 3.09 -2.82 0.21
C THR A 137 3.68 -1.52 -0.35
N ASN A 138 4.03 -0.55 0.51
CA ASN A 138 4.67 0.70 0.08
C ASN A 138 5.95 0.45 -0.72
N LEU A 139 6.78 -0.50 -0.27
CA LEU A 139 8.05 -0.81 -0.93
C LEU A 139 7.88 -1.43 -2.33
N PRO A 140 7.10 -2.53 -2.51
CA PRO A 140 6.83 -3.04 -3.86
C PRO A 140 6.09 -2.00 -4.72
N LEU A 141 5.21 -1.16 -4.15
CA LEU A 141 4.57 -0.07 -4.88
C LEU A 141 5.62 0.93 -5.42
N SER A 142 6.56 1.39 -4.59
CA SER A 142 7.64 2.27 -5.03
C SER A 142 8.48 1.64 -6.15
N ALA A 143 8.80 0.35 -6.03
CA ALA A 143 9.52 -0.38 -7.08
C ALA A 143 8.75 -0.41 -8.41
N VAL A 144 7.45 -0.73 -8.34
CA VAL A 144 6.56 -0.75 -9.50
C VAL A 144 6.46 0.63 -10.15
N LEU A 145 6.37 1.70 -9.37
CA LEU A 145 6.32 3.07 -9.89
C LEU A 145 7.63 3.50 -10.58
N ILE A 146 8.80 3.10 -10.05
CA ILE A 146 10.09 3.35 -10.73
C ILE A 146 10.12 2.63 -12.09
N HIS A 147 9.74 1.34 -12.12
CA HIS A 147 9.69 0.58 -13.36
C HIS A 147 8.64 1.10 -14.34
N LEU A 148 7.52 1.63 -13.85
CA LEU A 148 6.50 2.27 -14.65
C LEU A 148 7.07 3.50 -15.38
N CYS A 149 7.77 4.39 -14.66
CA CYS A 149 8.41 5.55 -15.28
C CYS A 149 9.41 5.14 -16.37
N LEU A 150 10.18 4.08 -16.14
CA LEU A 150 11.10 3.52 -17.13
C LEU A 150 10.36 2.91 -18.34
N ALA A 151 9.24 2.22 -18.11
CA ALA A 151 8.42 1.65 -19.18
C ALA A 151 7.78 2.74 -20.05
N ILE A 152 7.22 3.79 -19.43
CA ILE A 152 6.67 4.96 -20.14
C ILE A 152 7.76 5.65 -20.95
N ARG A 153 8.95 5.88 -20.37
CA ARG A 153 10.09 6.49 -21.07
C ARG A 153 10.50 5.71 -22.31
N LEU A 154 10.40 4.39 -22.27
CA LEU A 154 10.73 3.50 -23.39
C LEU A 154 9.51 3.19 -24.29
N ALA A 155 8.40 3.89 -24.13
CA ALA A 155 7.14 3.67 -24.86
C ALA A 155 6.63 2.21 -24.80
N ARG A 156 6.93 1.50 -23.70
CA ARG A 156 6.48 0.11 -23.47
C ARG A 156 5.11 0.10 -22.82
N TRP A 157 4.08 0.48 -23.58
CA TRP A 157 2.73 0.74 -23.07
C TRP A 157 2.07 -0.46 -22.37
N ASN A 158 2.26 -1.68 -22.89
CA ASN A 158 1.72 -2.89 -22.27
C ASN A 158 2.33 -3.14 -20.88
N LEU A 159 3.64 -2.99 -20.76
CA LEU A 159 4.33 -3.14 -19.47
C LEU A 159 3.89 -2.03 -18.50
N ALA A 160 3.80 -0.79 -18.98
CA ALA A 160 3.32 0.32 -18.16
C ALA A 160 1.89 0.07 -17.63
N ALA A 161 1.00 -0.48 -18.46
CA ALA A 161 -0.35 -0.82 -18.05
C ALA A 161 -0.39 -1.93 -17.00
N ILE A 162 0.37 -3.01 -17.20
CA ILE A 162 0.49 -4.10 -16.21
C ILE A 162 1.01 -3.55 -14.88
N LEU A 163 2.04 -2.70 -14.90
CA LEU A 163 2.61 -2.10 -13.70
C LEU A 163 1.62 -1.17 -12.99
N LEU A 164 0.86 -0.34 -13.72
CA LEU A 164 -0.18 0.52 -13.14
C LEU A 164 -1.32 -0.28 -12.52
N THR A 165 -1.76 -1.35 -13.17
CA THR A 165 -2.78 -2.24 -12.62
C THR A 165 -2.25 -3.01 -11.41
N LEU A 166 -1.00 -3.44 -11.41
CA LEU A 166 -0.36 -4.02 -10.23
C LEU A 166 -0.27 -3.00 -9.09
N ALA A 167 0.05 -1.74 -9.38
CA ALA A 167 0.08 -0.67 -8.39
C ALA A 167 -1.30 -0.46 -7.73
N LEU A 168 -2.40 -0.55 -8.49
CA LEU A 168 -3.76 -0.53 -7.97
C LEU A 168 -4.05 -1.68 -7.00
N ILE A 169 -3.63 -2.91 -7.35
CA ILE A 169 -3.77 -4.07 -6.46
C ILE A 169 -2.99 -3.84 -5.17
N LEU A 170 -1.74 -3.35 -5.29
CA LEU A 170 -0.86 -3.12 -4.15
C LEU A 170 -1.36 -2.02 -3.22
N LYS A 171 -1.96 -0.93 -3.76
CA LYS A 171 -2.65 0.11 -2.98
C LYS A 171 -3.71 0.84 -3.82
N PRO A 172 -4.93 1.07 -3.27
CA PRO A 172 -5.97 1.85 -3.93
C PRO A 172 -5.58 3.29 -4.30
N ILE A 173 -4.69 3.92 -3.51
CA ILE A 173 -4.20 5.29 -3.79
C ILE A 173 -3.51 5.42 -5.17
N SER A 174 -3.03 4.31 -5.74
CA SER A 174 -2.48 4.26 -7.09
C SER A 174 -3.52 4.53 -8.20
N LEU A 175 -4.80 4.73 -7.85
CA LEU A 175 -5.83 5.18 -8.79
C LEU A 175 -5.47 6.54 -9.40
N ALA A 176 -4.86 7.44 -8.63
CA ALA A 176 -4.42 8.74 -9.14
C ALA A 176 -3.39 8.63 -10.29
N PRO A 177 -2.23 7.95 -10.14
CA PRO A 177 -1.31 7.76 -11.26
C PRO A 177 -1.90 6.92 -12.40
N TRP A 178 -2.84 6.01 -12.12
CA TRP A 178 -3.55 5.26 -13.15
C TRP A 178 -4.39 6.17 -14.05
N LEU A 179 -5.24 7.02 -13.43
CA LEU A 179 -6.09 7.97 -14.15
C LEU A 179 -5.27 9.03 -14.89
N LEU A 180 -4.19 9.52 -14.27
CA LEU A 180 -3.28 10.46 -14.92
C LEU A 180 -2.65 9.86 -16.17
N ALA A 181 -2.16 8.62 -16.10
CA ALA A 181 -1.57 7.94 -17.25
C ALA A 181 -2.60 7.70 -18.37
N PHE A 182 -3.82 7.32 -18.01
CA PHE A 182 -4.93 7.16 -18.95
C PHE A 182 -5.29 8.47 -19.68
N ALA A 183 -5.32 9.59 -18.94
CA ALA A 183 -5.62 10.90 -19.49
C ALA A 183 -4.52 11.38 -20.45
N VAL A 184 -3.25 11.31 -20.01
CA VAL A 184 -2.10 11.92 -20.69
C VAL A 184 -1.58 11.07 -21.86
N PHE A 185 -1.48 9.74 -21.71
CA PHE A 185 -0.82 8.88 -22.69
C PHE A 185 -1.82 8.08 -23.51
N HIS A 186 -2.20 8.60 -24.69
CA HIS A 186 -3.17 7.92 -25.56
C HIS A 186 -2.86 6.43 -25.85
N PRO A 187 -1.62 6.01 -26.12
CA PRO A 187 -1.32 4.61 -26.46
C PRO A 187 -1.52 3.61 -25.31
N ILE A 188 -1.59 4.07 -24.05
CA ILE A 188 -1.71 3.18 -22.88
C ILE A 188 -3.17 2.81 -22.55
N ARG A 189 -4.16 3.53 -23.13
CA ARG A 189 -5.57 3.42 -22.75
C ARG A 189 -6.14 2.01 -22.93
N ILE A 190 -5.96 1.41 -24.11
CA ILE A 190 -6.46 0.06 -24.40
C ILE A 190 -5.74 -1.00 -23.54
N PRO A 191 -4.41 -0.99 -23.41
CA PRO A 191 -3.71 -1.85 -22.46
C PRO A 191 -4.21 -1.69 -21.01
N LEU A 192 -4.45 -0.46 -20.54
CA LEU A 192 -4.96 -0.20 -19.19
C LEU A 192 -6.35 -0.79 -18.97
N LEU A 193 -7.29 -0.54 -19.89
CA LEU A 193 -8.64 -1.10 -19.80
C LEU A 193 -8.62 -2.63 -19.83
N THR A 194 -7.75 -3.21 -20.66
CA THR A 194 -7.57 -4.67 -20.73
C THR A 194 -7.03 -5.23 -19.42
N CYS A 195 -6.02 -4.57 -18.82
CA CYS A 195 -5.48 -4.99 -17.53
C CYS A 195 -6.48 -4.77 -16.39
N LEU A 196 -7.29 -3.70 -16.43
CA LEU A 196 -8.34 -3.45 -15.45
C LEU A 196 -9.43 -4.53 -15.51
N LEU A 197 -9.83 -4.95 -16.71
CA LEU A 197 -10.72 -6.10 -16.88
C LEU A 197 -10.09 -7.38 -16.29
N GLY A 198 -8.81 -7.62 -16.57
CA GLY A 198 -8.05 -8.74 -15.98
C GLY A 198 -8.00 -8.69 -14.44
N LEU A 199 -7.87 -7.50 -13.85
CA LEU A 199 -7.94 -7.29 -12.40
C LEU A 199 -9.34 -7.65 -11.87
N GLY A 200 -10.39 -7.21 -12.56
CA GLY A 200 -11.76 -7.60 -12.25
C GLY A 200 -11.93 -9.11 -12.23
N ILE A 201 -11.53 -9.80 -13.31
CA ILE A 201 -11.57 -11.27 -13.43
C ILE A 201 -10.76 -11.93 -12.31
N THR A 202 -9.57 -11.41 -11.99
CA THR A 202 -8.74 -11.93 -10.90
C THR A 202 -9.46 -11.83 -9.55
N GLY A 203 -10.19 -10.74 -9.31
CA GLY A 203 -11.04 -10.59 -8.13
C GLY A 203 -12.26 -11.50 -8.07
N PHE A 204 -12.53 -12.30 -9.12
CA PHE A 204 -13.55 -13.34 -9.14
C PHE A 204 -12.94 -14.76 -9.17
N THR A 205 -11.62 -14.89 -8.99
CA THR A 205 -10.97 -16.21 -8.88
C THR A 205 -11.28 -16.85 -7.52
N HIS A 206 -12.48 -17.41 -7.42
CA HIS A 206 -12.99 -18.11 -6.25
C HIS A 206 -14.08 -19.10 -6.69
N PRO A 207 -14.23 -20.28 -6.05
CA PRO A 207 -15.25 -21.27 -6.44
C PRO A 207 -16.70 -20.75 -6.38
N SER A 208 -16.97 -19.79 -5.49
CA SER A 208 -18.28 -19.13 -5.35
C SER A 208 -18.23 -17.68 -5.86
N PRO A 209 -18.85 -17.37 -7.02
CA PRO A 209 -18.96 -16.00 -7.53
C PRO A 209 -19.78 -15.09 -6.63
N THR A 210 -20.81 -15.62 -5.96
CA THR A 210 -21.64 -14.87 -5.00
C THR A 210 -20.79 -14.38 -3.83
N TYR A 211 -19.95 -15.25 -3.27
CA TYR A 211 -19.01 -14.84 -2.23
C TYR A 211 -18.07 -13.72 -2.71
N ALA A 212 -17.44 -13.90 -3.89
CA ALA A 212 -16.52 -12.92 -4.44
C ALA A 212 -17.19 -11.54 -4.66
N SER A 213 -18.44 -11.53 -5.16
CA SER A 213 -19.23 -10.31 -5.31
C SER A 213 -19.50 -9.61 -3.97
N GLY A 214 -19.79 -10.38 -2.91
CA GLY A 214 -19.93 -9.86 -1.56
C GLY A 214 -18.66 -9.22 -1.03
N GLN A 215 -17.49 -9.80 -1.30
CA GLN A 215 -16.20 -9.21 -0.91
C GLN A 215 -15.91 -7.91 -1.69
N TRP A 216 -16.31 -7.80 -2.96
CA TRP A 216 -16.21 -6.53 -3.69
C TRP A 216 -17.07 -5.42 -3.07
N ILE A 217 -18.29 -5.75 -2.60
CA ILE A 217 -19.14 -4.79 -1.88
C ILE A 217 -18.47 -4.39 -0.56
N GLY A 218 -18.01 -5.37 0.23
CA GLY A 218 -17.31 -5.12 1.49
C GLY A 218 -16.05 -4.28 1.32
N PHE A 219 -15.32 -4.44 0.21
CA PHE A 219 -14.19 -3.57 -0.12
C PHE A 219 -14.60 -2.10 -0.24
N TRP A 220 -15.68 -1.80 -0.97
CA TRP A 220 -16.16 -0.43 -1.16
C TRP A 220 -16.66 0.17 0.15
N GLU A 221 -17.40 -0.60 0.95
CA GLU A 221 -17.85 -0.17 2.27
C GLU A 221 -16.66 0.17 3.18
N LYS A 222 -15.66 -0.72 3.25
CA LYS A 222 -14.44 -0.53 4.03
C LYS A 222 -13.64 0.68 3.54
N LEU A 223 -13.55 0.87 2.22
CA LEU A 223 -12.84 2.00 1.63
C LEU A 223 -13.50 3.31 2.05
N ILE A 224 -14.82 3.45 1.87
CA ILE A 224 -15.58 4.66 2.24
C ILE A 224 -15.46 4.94 3.74
N HIS A 225 -15.61 3.93 4.58
CA HIS A 225 -15.53 4.10 6.04
C HIS A 225 -14.11 4.46 6.52
N SER A 226 -13.06 3.94 5.85
CA SER A 226 -11.68 4.28 6.20
C SER A 226 -11.27 5.68 5.77
N TYR A 227 -12.03 6.31 4.86
CA TYR A 227 -11.84 7.71 4.43
C TYR A 227 -12.54 8.73 5.33
N THR A 228 -13.35 8.29 6.30
CA THR A 228 -13.95 9.15 7.33
C THR A 228 -13.18 9.00 8.64
N PRO A 229 -12.03 9.67 8.82
CA PRO A 229 -11.30 9.56 10.06
C PRO A 229 -12.09 10.22 11.20
N GLU A 230 -12.47 9.42 12.20
CA GLU A 230 -13.02 9.92 13.48
C GLU A 230 -12.01 10.77 14.26
N ASN A 231 -10.75 10.82 13.81
CA ASN A 231 -9.67 11.58 14.40
C ASN A 231 -8.91 12.35 13.31
N LEU A 232 -9.25 13.64 13.10
CA LEU A 232 -8.42 14.60 12.38
C LEU A 232 -7.04 14.66 13.05
N ARG A 233 -6.05 13.93 12.52
CA ARG A 233 -4.73 13.82 13.15
C ARG A 233 -3.60 13.93 12.13
N VAL A 234 -3.02 15.13 12.07
CA VAL A 234 -1.60 15.46 11.78
C VAL A 234 -0.98 15.00 10.45
N SER A 235 -1.58 14.05 9.73
CA SER A 235 -1.09 13.56 8.43
C SER A 235 -1.54 14.41 7.24
N ASP A 236 -2.52 15.27 7.45
CA ASP A 236 -2.93 16.27 6.46
C ASP A 236 -2.28 17.61 6.75
N LEU A 237 -1.85 18.31 5.70
CA LEU A 237 -1.22 19.64 5.78
C LEU A 237 -2.09 20.62 6.60
N PHE A 238 -3.42 20.47 6.50
CA PHE A 238 -4.40 21.27 7.24
C PHE A 238 -4.46 20.90 8.72
N GLY A 239 -4.35 19.62 9.08
CA GLY A 239 -4.27 19.19 10.48
C GLY A 239 -2.95 19.59 11.15
N LEU A 240 -1.86 19.71 10.38
CA LEU A 240 -0.60 20.31 10.83
C LEU A 240 -0.78 21.82 11.09
N TRP A 241 -1.48 22.53 10.20
CA TRP A 241 -1.73 23.97 10.31
C TRP A 241 -2.61 24.32 11.53
N GLU A 242 -3.65 23.52 11.74
CA GLU A 242 -4.55 23.65 12.88
C GLU A 242 -3.82 23.36 14.20
N LYS A 243 -2.95 22.33 14.24
CA LYS A 243 -2.06 22.09 15.38
C LYS A 243 -1.03 23.20 15.60
N ALA A 244 -0.61 23.88 14.54
CA ALA A 244 0.28 25.03 14.62
C ALA A 244 -0.43 26.32 15.05
N GLY A 245 -1.73 26.26 15.39
CA GLY A 245 -2.51 27.40 15.84
C GLY A 245 -2.88 28.37 14.72
N MET A 246 -2.70 27.99 13.46
CA MET A 246 -3.08 28.82 12.32
C MET A 246 -4.48 28.42 11.85
N PRO A 247 -5.38 29.39 11.60
CA PRO A 247 -6.71 29.08 11.08
C PRO A 247 -6.60 28.47 9.69
N ASN A 248 -7.31 27.37 9.46
CA ASN A 248 -7.35 26.72 8.15
C ASN A 248 -7.95 27.68 7.11
N PRO A 249 -7.20 28.09 6.07
CA PRO A 249 -7.67 29.06 5.08
C PRO A 249 -8.75 28.48 4.15
N PHE A 250 -8.97 27.17 4.16
CA PHE A 250 -10.01 26.50 3.39
C PHE A 250 -10.92 25.69 4.31
N PRO A 251 -12.21 26.06 4.46
CA PRO A 251 -13.20 25.23 5.12
C PRO A 251 -13.61 24.08 4.16
N LEU A 252 -12.64 23.30 3.70
CA LEU A 252 -12.87 22.10 2.87
C LEU A 252 -13.14 20.86 3.72
N ASN A 253 -13.14 20.99 5.06
CA ASN A 253 -13.53 19.91 5.98
C ASN A 253 -14.98 19.44 5.75
N SER A 254 -15.80 20.16 4.97
CA SER A 254 -17.19 19.84 4.68
C SER A 254 -17.49 19.56 3.19
N LEU A 255 -16.51 19.61 2.29
CA LEU A 255 -16.72 19.37 0.85
C LEU A 255 -16.24 17.98 0.40
N THR A 256 -16.71 16.95 1.09
CA THR A 256 -17.04 15.65 0.51
C THR A 256 -18.20 15.07 1.34
N PRO A 257 -19.44 15.46 1.01
CA PRO A 257 -20.28 14.56 0.22
C PRO A 257 -21.07 15.31 -0.85
N ALA A 258 -20.41 15.70 -1.95
CA ALA A 258 -21.11 16.27 -3.12
C ALA A 258 -21.33 15.23 -4.24
N GLY A 259 -21.37 13.94 -3.90
CA GLY A 259 -21.54 12.84 -4.86
C GLY A 259 -22.70 11.87 -4.59
N PHE A 260 -23.41 12.00 -3.46
CA PHE A 260 -24.49 11.08 -3.10
C PHE A 260 -25.71 11.86 -2.57
N CYS A 261 -26.32 12.67 -3.44
CA CYS A 261 -27.62 13.31 -3.16
C CYS A 261 -28.83 12.42 -3.52
N CYS A 262 -28.65 11.10 -3.70
CA CYS A 262 -29.72 10.22 -4.20
C CYS A 262 -29.90 8.91 -3.41
N LEU A 263 -29.87 8.95 -2.08
CA LEU A 263 -30.35 7.82 -1.26
C LEU A 263 -31.38 8.30 -0.21
N PRO A 264 -32.52 7.58 -0.04
CA PRO A 264 -33.62 8.03 0.80
C PRO A 264 -33.33 7.95 2.31
N PRO A 265 -34.01 8.77 3.14
CA PRO A 265 -33.61 9.11 4.52
C PRO A 265 -33.98 8.07 5.61
N SER A 266 -34.05 6.77 5.30
CA SER A 266 -34.53 5.77 6.29
C SER A 266 -33.45 5.15 7.19
N PHE A 267 -32.22 5.69 7.24
CA PHE A 267 -31.11 5.09 8.00
C PHE A 267 -30.51 5.99 9.10
N GLN A 268 -31.13 7.13 9.43
CA GLN A 268 -30.51 8.14 10.29
C GLN A 268 -30.81 8.07 11.80
N SER A 269 -31.47 7.03 12.34
CA SER A 269 -31.95 7.05 13.74
C SER A 269 -31.50 5.89 14.65
N GLN A 270 -30.21 5.51 14.70
CA GLN A 270 -29.73 4.60 15.77
C GLN A 270 -28.30 4.92 16.27
N GLY A 271 -27.96 6.19 16.48
CA GLY A 271 -26.61 6.60 16.92
C GLY A 271 -26.51 7.39 18.23
N GLU A 272 -27.61 7.93 18.78
CA GLU A 272 -27.56 8.80 19.96
C GLU A 272 -28.23 8.13 21.17
N SER A 273 -27.45 7.43 22.00
CA SER A 273 -27.66 7.31 23.46
C SER A 273 -26.67 6.33 24.12
N ALA A 274 -25.43 6.76 24.35
CA ALA A 274 -24.59 6.24 25.44
C ALA A 274 -23.35 7.12 25.65
N GLY A 275 -23.33 7.94 26.71
CA GLY A 275 -22.12 8.67 27.08
C GLY A 275 -22.36 9.89 27.98
N GLY A 276 -22.87 9.68 29.19
CA GLY A 276 -22.87 10.69 30.25
C GLY A 276 -22.38 10.07 31.56
N MET A 277 -21.08 10.19 31.83
CA MET A 277 -20.48 9.96 33.15
C MET A 277 -20.40 11.30 33.87
N ASP A 278 -21.13 11.44 34.98
CA ASP A 278 -20.92 12.49 35.96
C ASP A 278 -20.06 11.96 37.11
N ALA A 279 -18.99 12.69 37.42
CA ALA A 279 -18.17 12.52 38.60
C ALA A 279 -18.46 13.68 39.56
N GLY A 280 -18.90 13.40 40.78
CA GLY A 280 -19.18 14.43 41.78
C GLY A 280 -19.48 13.89 43.18
N SER A 281 -18.41 13.75 43.97
CA SER A 281 -18.31 14.03 45.41
C SER A 281 -19.51 13.79 46.36
N GLY A 282 -19.27 13.01 47.42
CA GLY A 282 -19.65 13.43 48.78
C GLY A 282 -20.39 12.41 49.66
N LEU A 283 -19.77 12.14 50.82
CA LEU A 283 -20.40 11.88 52.13
C LEU A 283 -20.96 10.48 52.46
N TYR A 284 -20.09 9.72 53.13
CA TYR A 284 -20.28 9.09 54.45
C TYR A 284 -21.69 9.14 55.09
N ARG A 285 -22.33 7.97 55.29
CA ARG A 285 -22.81 7.49 56.61
C ARG A 285 -23.25 6.00 56.56
N PRO A 286 -23.11 5.26 57.68
CA PRO A 286 -23.38 3.82 57.77
C PRO A 286 -24.77 3.51 58.38
N ASP A 287 -25.01 2.21 58.63
CA ASP A 287 -26.14 1.53 59.30
C ASP A 287 -27.29 1.20 58.32
N VAL A 288 -27.77 -0.04 58.15
CA VAL A 288 -27.99 -1.19 59.04
C VAL A 288 -27.81 -2.50 58.26
#